data_AF-A0A132NG60-F1
#
_entry.id   AF-A0A132NG60-F1
#
_cell.length_a   1.000
_cell.length_b   1.000
_cell.length_c   1.000
_cell.angle_alpha   90.00
_cell.angle_beta   90.00
_cell.angle_gamma   90.00
#
_symmetry.space_group_name_H-M   'P 1'
#
loop_
_entity.id
_entity.type
_entity.pdbx_description
1 polymer ?
#
loop_
_entity_poly.entity_id
_entity_poly.type
_entity_poly.pdbx_seq_one_letter_code
_entity_poly.pdbx_strand_id
1 'polypeptide(L)'
;MLDSLGGLRTLLGEVRLPLEVPGAARARQGRWEIVGQLDDYVLPRLRQLDAPLLTVVGGSTGAGKSTLVNSVVGAEVSRPGVLRPTTRAPVLVYHPEDERWFAGERIL
;
A
#
# COMPACT_ATOMS: atom_id res chain seq x y z
N MET A 1 17.46 -9.92 -6.75
CA MET A 1 15.97 -9.99 -6.78
C MET A 1 15.36 -8.66 -7.19
N LEU A 2 15.72 -7.56 -6.51
CA LEU A 2 15.24 -6.21 -6.84
C LEU A 2 15.57 -5.80 -8.28
N ASP A 3 16.81 -6.04 -8.73
CA ASP A 3 17.24 -5.75 -10.11
C ASP A 3 16.47 -6.57 -11.15
N SER A 4 16.22 -7.85 -10.86
CA SER A 4 15.47 -8.75 -11.75
C SER A 4 14.02 -8.28 -11.93
N LEU A 5 13.37 -7.83 -10.86
CA LEU A 5 12.02 -7.29 -10.91
C LEU A 5 11.97 -5.89 -11.54
N GLY A 6 13.00 -5.07 -11.34
CA GLY A 6 13.16 -3.80 -12.05
C GLY A 6 13.34 -4.00 -13.57
N GLY A 7 14.10 -5.02 -13.96
CA GLY A 7 14.24 -5.44 -15.36
C GLY A 7 12.92 -5.91 -15.95
N LEU A 8 12.18 -6.78 -15.25
CA LEU A 8 10.85 -7.23 -15.68
C LEU A 8 9.87 -6.08 -15.85
N ARG A 9 9.82 -5.14 -14.88
CA ARG A 9 8.99 -3.93 -14.96
C ARG A 9 9.30 -3.14 -16.22
N THR A 10 10.58 -2.94 -16.51
CA THR A 10 11.04 -2.19 -17.69
C THR A 10 10.57 -2.86 -18.99
N LEU A 11 10.79 -4.17 -19.12
CA LEU A 11 10.36 -4.95 -20.28
C LEU A 11 8.84 -4.88 -20.49
N LEU A 12 8.04 -5.03 -19.42
CA LEU A 12 6.58 -4.93 -19.50
C LEU A 12 6.11 -3.53 -19.90
N GLY A 13 6.81 -2.48 -19.45
CA GLY A 13 6.53 -1.09 -19.84
C GLY A 13 6.72 -0.83 -21.35
N GLU A 14 7.65 -1.55 -21.97
CA GLU A 14 7.98 -1.44 -23.40
C GLU A 14 7.08 -2.28 -24.31
N VAL A 15 6.43 -3.32 -23.79
CA VAL A 15 5.53 -4.20 -24.57
C VAL A 15 4.30 -3.41 -25.09
N ARG A 16 4.22 -3.16 -26.40
CA ARG A 16 3.16 -2.31 -27.01
C ARG A 16 1.87 -3.04 -27.42
N LEU A 17 1.91 -4.34 -27.69
CA LEU A 17 0.77 -5.15 -28.18
C LEU A 17 -0.09 -4.43 -29.25
N PRO A 18 0.49 -4.09 -30.42
CA PRO A 18 -0.15 -3.21 -31.41
C PRO A 18 -1.19 -3.92 -32.29
N LEU A 19 -1.24 -5.25 -32.28
CA LEU A 19 -2.14 -6.02 -33.14
C LEU A 19 -3.54 -6.11 -32.52
N GLU A 20 -4.56 -5.77 -33.30
CA GLU A 20 -5.97 -5.91 -32.92
C GLU A 20 -6.46 -7.33 -33.20
N VAL A 21 -6.15 -8.24 -32.27
CA VAL A 21 -6.59 -9.63 -32.29
C VAL A 21 -7.49 -9.93 -31.08
N PRO A 22 -8.33 -10.98 -31.13
CA PRO A 22 -9.08 -11.42 -29.96
C PRO A 22 -8.16 -11.57 -28.74
N GLY A 23 -8.52 -10.90 -27.63
CA GLY A 23 -7.72 -10.90 -26.40
C GLY A 23 -6.69 -9.76 -26.27
N ALA A 24 -6.44 -8.96 -27.33
CA ALA A 24 -5.48 -7.86 -27.28
C ALA A 24 -5.80 -6.83 -26.18
N ALA A 25 -7.08 -6.44 -26.05
CA ALA A 25 -7.52 -5.54 -24.97
C ALA A 25 -7.25 -6.11 -23.58
N ARG A 26 -7.55 -7.39 -23.35
CA ARG A 26 -7.29 -8.07 -22.07
C ARG A 26 -5.79 -8.16 -21.78
N ALA A 27 -4.96 -8.44 -22.78
CA ALA A 27 -3.51 -8.50 -22.62
C ALA A 27 -2.91 -7.12 -22.31
N ARG A 28 -3.40 -6.05 -22.95
CA ARG A 28 -3.01 -4.67 -22.65
C ARG A 28 -3.42 -4.26 -21.23
N GLN A 29 -4.62 -4.64 -20.80
CA GLN A 29 -5.09 -4.42 -19.43
C GLN A 29 -4.22 -5.15 -18.41
N GLY A 30 -3.96 -6.45 -18.62
CA GLY A 30 -3.10 -7.22 -17.72
C GLY A 30 -1.68 -6.66 -17.64
N ARG A 31 -1.11 -6.19 -18.76
CA ARG A 31 0.18 -5.49 -18.76
C ARG A 31 0.15 -4.24 -17.87
N TRP A 32 -0.90 -3.42 -18.01
CA TRP A 32 -1.07 -2.21 -17.21
C TRP A 32 -1.20 -2.52 -15.71
N GLU A 33 -2.00 -3.53 -15.37
CA GLU A 33 -2.19 -3.99 -13.99
C GLU A 33 -0.89 -4.50 -13.36
N ILE A 34 -0.12 -5.32 -14.07
CA ILE A 34 1.15 -5.87 -13.57
C ILE A 34 2.18 -4.75 -13.38
N VAL A 35 2.30 -3.82 -14.34
CA VAL A 35 3.22 -2.68 -14.21
C VAL A 35 2.81 -1.82 -13.00
N GLY A 36 1.52 -1.54 -12.83
CA GLY A 36 1.01 -0.82 -11.66
C GLY A 36 1.34 -1.53 -10.35
N GLN A 37 1.10 -2.84 -10.25
CA GLN A 37 1.43 -3.61 -9.05
C GLN A 37 2.94 -3.59 -8.73
N LEU A 38 3.79 -3.64 -9.75
CA LEU A 38 5.24 -3.54 -9.58
C LEU A 38 5.66 -2.15 -9.09
N ASP A 39 5.09 -1.08 -9.66
CA ASP A 39 5.44 0.30 -9.31
C ASP A 39 4.86 0.75 -7.96
N ASP A 40 3.64 0.35 -7.64
CA ASP A 40 2.90 0.86 -6.48
C ASP A 40 3.14 0.05 -5.20
N TYR A 41 3.49 -1.24 -5.33
CA TYR A 41 3.57 -2.14 -4.17
C TYR A 41 4.87 -2.93 -4.11
N VAL A 42 5.20 -3.70 -5.14
CA VAL A 42 6.30 -4.69 -5.06
C VAL A 42 7.67 -4.02 -4.99
N LEU A 43 7.98 -3.11 -5.92
CA LEU A 43 9.29 -2.46 -5.96
C LEU A 43 9.50 -1.51 -4.76
N PRO A 44 8.53 -0.66 -4.35
CA PRO A 44 8.66 0.12 -3.13
C PRO A 44 8.94 -0.76 -1.91
N ARG A 45 8.17 -1.84 -1.72
CA ARG A 45 8.34 -2.74 -0.57
C ARG A 45 9.69 -3.44 -0.57
N LEU A 46 10.18 -3.88 -1.73
CA LEU A 46 11.49 -4.54 -1.83
C LEU A 46 12.66 -3.60 -1.59
N ARG A 47 12.54 -2.31 -1.96
CA ARG A 47 13.58 -1.30 -1.67
C ARG A 47 13.71 -1.01 -0.18
N GLN A 48 12.64 -1.26 0.56
CA GLN A 48 12.53 -1.00 1.98
C GLN A 48 12.11 -2.26 2.73
N LEU A 49 12.79 -3.39 2.49
CA LEU A 49 12.48 -4.67 3.14
C LEU A 49 12.50 -4.56 4.66
N ASP A 50 13.45 -3.79 5.18
CA ASP A 50 13.61 -3.52 6.62
C ASP A 50 12.55 -2.55 7.18
N ALA A 51 11.71 -1.96 6.33
CA ALA A 51 10.61 -1.14 6.80
C ALA A 51 9.51 -2.02 7.43
N PRO A 52 8.87 -1.53 8.51
CA PRO A 52 7.75 -2.21 9.14
C PRO A 52 6.56 -2.33 8.19
N LEU A 53 5.72 -3.34 8.40
CA LEU A 53 4.49 -3.53 7.64
C LEU A 53 3.48 -2.43 7.98
N LEU A 54 3.14 -1.60 7.00
CA LEU A 54 2.05 -0.64 7.13
C LEU A 54 0.72 -1.30 6.76
N THR A 55 -0.24 -1.26 7.69
CA THR A 55 -1.61 -1.74 7.46
C THR A 55 -2.60 -0.60 7.63
N VAL A 56 -3.51 -0.44 6.67
CA VAL A 56 -4.59 0.56 6.75
C VAL A 56 -5.89 -0.12 7.17
N VAL A 57 -6.47 0.31 8.29
CA VAL A 57 -7.78 -0.18 8.77
C VAL A 57 -8.89 0.75 8.28
N GLY A 58 -9.55 0.36 7.19
CA GLY A 58 -10.71 1.05 6.62
C GLY A 58 -12.05 0.47 7.13
N GLY A 59 -13.12 1.27 7.12
CA GLY A 59 -14.46 0.80 7.50
C GLY A 59 -15.41 1.94 7.89
N SER A 60 -16.71 1.65 7.97
CA SER A 60 -17.74 2.64 8.33
C SER A 60 -17.58 3.14 9.78
N THR A 61 -18.14 4.32 10.07
CA THR A 61 -18.21 4.86 11.44
C THR A 61 -18.91 3.86 12.36
N GLY A 62 -18.36 3.62 13.55
CA GLY A 62 -18.96 2.67 14.52
C GLY A 62 -18.64 1.19 14.26
N ALA A 63 -17.91 0.85 13.19
CA ALA A 63 -17.51 -0.53 12.90
C ALA A 63 -16.44 -1.12 13.85
N GLY A 64 -16.09 -0.43 14.94
CA GLY A 64 -15.13 -0.93 15.92
C GLY A 64 -13.64 -0.82 15.52
N LYS A 65 -13.28 -0.02 14.51
CA LYS A 65 -11.88 0.16 14.06
C LYS A 65 -10.92 0.51 15.20
N SER A 66 -11.29 1.46 16.06
CA SER A 66 -10.48 1.86 17.21
C SER A 66 -10.32 0.73 18.24
N THR A 67 -11.37 -0.06 18.46
CA THR A 67 -11.32 -1.24 19.32
C THR A 67 -10.35 -2.28 18.76
N LEU A 68 -10.43 -2.55 17.45
CA LEU A 68 -9.52 -3.48 16.80
C LEU A 68 -8.05 -3.03 16.90
N VAL A 69 -7.78 -1.76 16.60
CA VAL A 69 -6.41 -1.21 16.67
C VAL A 69 -5.88 -1.26 18.09
N ASN A 70 -6.65 -0.81 19.09
CA ASN A 70 -6.22 -0.83 20.48
C ASN A 70 -5.99 -2.26 21.00
N SER A 71 -6.81 -3.22 20.59
CA SER A 71 -6.63 -4.64 20.95
C SER A 71 -5.36 -5.24 20.36
N VAL A 72 -5.01 -4.88 19.12
CA VAL A 72 -3.77 -5.35 18.47
C VAL A 72 -2.53 -4.71 19.09
N VAL A 73 -2.60 -3.41 19.43
CA VAL A 73 -1.47 -2.68 20.03
C VAL A 73 -1.34 -2.96 21.53
N GLY A 74 -2.40 -3.43 22.19
CA GLY A 74 -2.43 -3.67 23.64
C GLY A 74 -2.44 -2.39 24.48
N ALA A 75 -2.66 -1.23 23.84
CA ALA A 75 -2.71 0.09 24.46
C ALA A 75 -3.78 0.96 23.79
N GLU A 76 -4.31 1.94 24.53
CA GLU A 76 -5.28 2.89 24.00
C GLU A 76 -4.58 3.97 23.15
N VAL A 77 -4.27 3.61 21.91
CA VAL A 77 -3.60 4.49 20.93
C VAL A 77 -4.60 5.25 20.06
N SER A 78 -5.87 4.86 20.08
CA SER A 78 -6.97 5.56 19.41
C SER A 78 -8.19 5.61 20.34
N ARG A 79 -8.81 6.79 20.54
CA ARG A 79 -10.01 6.88 21.40
C ARG A 79 -11.17 6.11 20.75
N PRO A 80 -11.82 5.15 21.43
CA PRO A 80 -13.02 4.49 20.90
C PRO A 80 -14.20 5.46 20.93
N GLY A 81 -14.63 5.94 19.75
CA GLY A 81 -15.69 6.96 19.62
C GLY A 81 -16.71 6.62 18.52
N VAL A 82 -18.00 6.70 18.88
CA VAL A 82 -19.19 6.36 18.07
C VAL A 82 -19.71 7.59 17.29
N LEU A 83 -18.84 8.40 16.66
CA LEU A 83 -19.24 9.65 15.97
C LEU A 83 -18.64 9.81 14.56
N ARG A 84 -19.46 10.32 13.62
CA ARG A 84 -19.19 10.70 12.21
C ARG A 84 -18.02 11.71 12.06
N PRO A 85 -17.59 11.97 10.81
CA PRO A 85 -16.31 11.47 10.29
C PRO A 85 -15.14 11.90 11.18
N THR A 86 -14.55 10.97 11.91
CA THR A 86 -13.61 11.27 13.01
C THR A 86 -12.14 11.11 12.63
N THR A 87 -11.78 11.58 11.43
CA THR A 87 -10.41 11.99 11.11
C THR A 87 -10.43 12.91 9.88
N ARG A 88 -10.23 14.22 10.09
CA ARG A 88 -9.80 15.11 9.00
C ARG A 88 -8.32 14.90 8.65
N ALA A 89 -7.59 14.12 9.47
CA ALA A 89 -6.20 13.72 9.27
C ALA A 89 -6.02 12.26 9.75
N PRO A 90 -5.43 11.35 8.96
CA PRO A 90 -5.22 9.95 9.35
C PRO A 90 -4.40 9.81 10.65
N VAL A 91 -4.73 8.84 11.50
CA VAL A 91 -3.93 8.48 12.68
C VAL A 91 -2.96 7.36 12.30
N LEU A 92 -1.67 7.62 12.47
CA LEU A 92 -0.60 6.65 12.25
C LEU A 92 -0.04 6.24 13.61
N VAL A 93 0.05 4.93 13.85
CA VAL A 93 0.63 4.35 15.07
C VAL A 93 1.80 3.45 14.66
N TYR A 94 2.96 3.65 15.26
CA TYR A 94 4.18 2.90 14.97
C TYR A 94 5.09 2.86 16.20
N HIS A 95 6.09 1.97 16.21
CA HIS A 95 7.09 1.89 17.27
C HIS A 95 8.07 3.07 17.14
N PRO A 96 8.49 3.75 18.23
CA PRO A 96 9.35 4.95 18.12
C PRO A 96 10.65 4.74 17.31
N GLU A 97 11.24 3.54 17.34
CA GLU A 97 12.45 3.22 16.56
C GLU A 97 12.23 3.20 15.03
N ASP A 98 10.96 3.09 14.60
CA ASP A 98 10.58 3.06 13.19
C ASP A 98 10.23 4.45 12.62
N GLU A 99 10.33 5.52 13.41
CA GLU A 99 9.97 6.90 13.02
C GLU A 99 10.55 7.32 11.67
N ARG A 100 11.79 6.91 11.39
CA ARG A 100 12.50 7.21 10.14
C ARG A 100 11.77 6.76 8.87
N TRP A 101 10.90 5.75 8.96
CA TRP A 101 10.10 5.24 7.83
C TRP A 101 8.81 6.04 7.60
N PHE A 102 8.45 6.93 8.53
CA PHE A 102 7.19 7.65 8.56
C PHE A 102 7.33 9.18 8.58
N ALA A 103 8.55 9.70 8.72
CA ALA A 103 8.85 11.12 8.85
C ALA A 103 9.06 11.88 7.51
N GLY A 104 8.98 11.21 6.36
CA GLY A 104 9.18 11.81 5.03
C GLY A 104 7.89 12.33 4.36
N GLU A 105 8.02 12.94 3.18
CA GLU A 105 6.86 13.34 2.33
C GLU A 105 6.07 12.13 1.79
N ARG A 106 6.69 10.94 1.82
CA ARG A 106 6.05 9.65 1.52
C ARG A 106 6.13 8.79 2.77
N ILE A 107 5.00 8.19 3.14
CA ILE A 107 4.93 7.11 4.11
C ILE A 107 5.43 5.86 3.40
N LEU A 108 6.53 5.27 3.89
CA LEU A 108 7.35 4.29 3.18
C LEU A 108 8.04 4.90 1.94
#